data_AF-A0A2H9LLU5-F1
#
_entry.id   AF-A0A2H9LLU5-F1
#
_cell.length_a   1.000
_cell.length_b   1.000
_cell.length_c   1.000
_cell.angle_alpha   90.00
_cell.angle_beta   90.00
_cell.angle_gamma   90.00
#
_symmetry.space_group_name_H-M   'P 1'
#
loop_
_entity.id
_entity.type
_entity.pdbx_description
1 polymer ?
#
loop_
_entity_poly.entity_id
_entity_poly.type
_entity_poly.pdbx_seq_one_letter_code
_entity_poly.pdbx_strand_id
1 'polypeptide(L)'
;MSVTSFLVNDLLRRKLQTTLTVLGLTLCVASTVFLLLFGDRVGVGISLMVEGRMTAGFSSIFSPFIVFLAFLIFIVGVVIISFMVFVMMSQRVKDIGLMKAAGCPNNLVFGYFMTELLIVTSAGCFLGAIFGIVADNASISLFQSMGFQISQKPPNLWIVVMIFVLFFILALASGTKPVLEAAKIEPAKAFSPTHHLGLAKEPGFRVVSNSGLTFRIAMRNLSRRASVTIRIVACLSIVFLLVTVAVAGGIIANQTTRSWVEKALGKDIVLIAHRDICSRYKLLQSKFYEAKESPQFNYTEGRYLVPDEILNLTITEQRQEFGILRAVGAKP
;
A
#
# COMPACT_ATOMS: atom_id res chain seq x y z
N MET A 1 -5.24 -15.19 41.79
CA MET A 1 -5.07 -14.28 40.63
C MET A 1 -4.84 -15.15 39.40
N SER A 2 -5.62 -14.99 38.33
CA SER A 2 -5.45 -15.83 37.13
C SER A 2 -4.18 -15.41 36.39
N VAL A 3 -3.46 -16.39 35.82
CA VAL A 3 -2.22 -16.17 35.04
C VAL A 3 -2.46 -15.16 33.89
N THR A 4 -3.67 -15.16 33.32
CA THR A 4 -4.11 -14.22 32.29
C THR A 4 -4.20 -12.77 32.77
N SER A 5 -4.67 -12.52 33.99
CA SER A 5 -4.76 -11.17 34.57
C SER A 5 -3.39 -10.57 34.86
N PHE A 6 -2.40 -11.40 35.17
CA PHE A 6 -1.02 -10.96 35.38
C PHE A 6 -0.37 -10.55 34.04
N LEU A 7 -0.56 -11.33 32.97
CA LEU A 7 -0.05 -11.00 31.64
C LEU A 7 -0.58 -9.67 31.10
N VAL A 8 -1.89 -9.42 31.25
CA VAL A 8 -2.52 -8.17 30.77
C VAL A 8 -1.98 -6.96 31.53
N ASN A 9 -1.76 -7.09 32.84
CA ASN A 9 -1.21 -6.02 33.67
C ASN A 9 0.29 -5.78 33.40
N ASP A 10 1.05 -6.81 33.05
CA ASP A 10 2.46 -6.69 32.66
C ASP A 10 2.61 -5.96 31.30
N LEU A 11 1.73 -6.27 30.33
CA LEU A 11 1.62 -5.53 29.06
C LEU A 11 1.26 -4.05 29.28
N LEU A 12 0.42 -3.75 30.27
CA LEU A 12 0.04 -2.38 30.64
C LEU A 12 1.18 -1.59 31.30
N ARG A 13 2.12 -2.26 31.97
CA ARG A 13 3.25 -1.62 32.67
C ARG A 13 4.29 -1.02 31.72
N ARG A 14 4.40 -1.54 30.49
CA ARG A 14 5.23 -0.97 29.40
C ARG A 14 4.40 -0.61 28.16
N LYS A 15 3.29 0.09 28.42
CA LYS A 15 2.25 0.48 27.47
C LYS A 15 2.76 1.00 26.14
N LEU A 16 3.82 1.82 26.12
CA LEU A 16 4.23 2.54 24.91
C LEU A 16 4.79 1.59 23.82
N GLN A 17 5.58 0.58 24.20
CA GLN A 17 6.27 -0.29 23.22
C GLN A 17 5.35 -1.38 22.69
N THR A 18 4.60 -2.04 23.57
CA THR A 18 3.60 -3.04 23.19
C THR A 18 2.50 -2.42 22.33
N THR A 19 2.05 -1.21 22.69
CA THR A 19 1.10 -0.45 21.86
C THR A 19 1.70 -0.09 20.51
N LEU A 20 2.99 0.28 20.42
CA LEU A 20 3.62 0.58 19.13
C LEU A 20 3.69 -0.65 18.22
N THR A 21 4.03 -1.84 18.76
CA THR A 21 4.04 -3.09 17.99
C THR A 21 2.64 -3.48 17.55
N VAL A 22 1.64 -3.39 18.44
CA VAL A 22 0.23 -3.64 18.08
C VAL A 22 -0.22 -2.69 16.99
N LEU A 23 0.03 -1.38 17.15
CA LEU A 23 -0.32 -0.35 16.16
C LEU A 23 0.32 -0.59 14.80
N GLY A 24 1.62 -0.90 14.78
CA GLY A 24 2.35 -1.23 13.55
C GLY A 24 1.80 -2.47 12.86
N LEU A 25 1.47 -3.51 13.63
CA LEU A 25 0.88 -4.74 13.12
C LEU A 25 -0.53 -4.49 12.57
N THR A 26 -1.38 -3.75 13.31
CA THR A 26 -2.70 -3.34 12.84
C THR A 26 -2.63 -2.55 11.55
N LEU A 27 -1.72 -1.57 11.44
CA LEU A 27 -1.61 -0.72 10.26
C LEU A 27 -1.18 -1.51 9.03
N CYS A 28 -0.22 -2.43 9.18
CA CYS A 28 0.23 -3.28 8.08
C CYS A 28 -0.88 -4.23 7.59
N VAL A 29 -1.56 -4.90 8.51
CA VAL A 29 -2.67 -5.82 8.18
C VAL A 29 -3.84 -5.04 7.59
N ALA A 30 -4.23 -3.92 8.21
CA ALA A 30 -5.33 -3.08 7.71
C ALA A 30 -5.03 -2.55 6.31
N SER A 31 -3.83 -2.04 6.05
CA SER A 31 -3.43 -1.54 4.73
C SER A 31 -3.47 -2.64 3.67
N THR A 32 -2.96 -3.83 3.99
CA THR A 32 -2.93 -4.95 3.03
C THR A 32 -4.33 -5.50 2.75
N VAL A 33 -5.16 -5.64 3.79
CA VAL A 33 -6.57 -6.05 3.65
C VAL A 33 -7.35 -5.03 2.82
N PHE A 34 -7.20 -3.75 3.14
CA PHE A 34 -7.84 -2.65 2.41
C PHE A 34 -7.50 -2.70 0.92
N LEU A 35 -6.21 -2.79 0.56
CA LEU A 35 -5.76 -2.77 -0.83
C LEU A 35 -6.20 -4.00 -1.63
N LEU A 36 -6.20 -5.19 -1.03
CA LEU A 36 -6.64 -6.40 -1.72
C LEU A 36 -8.15 -6.41 -1.93
N LEU A 37 -8.94 -5.96 -0.95
CA LEU A 37 -10.40 -5.83 -1.10
C LEU A 37 -10.76 -4.73 -2.11
N PHE A 38 -10.13 -3.57 -1.99
CA PHE A 38 -10.33 -2.44 -2.91
C PHE A 38 -9.91 -2.82 -4.33
N GLY A 39 -8.76 -3.50 -4.48
CA GLY A 39 -8.26 -3.98 -5.77
C GLY A 39 -9.20 -4.98 -6.44
N ASP A 40 -9.75 -5.94 -5.69
CA ASP A 40 -10.73 -6.91 -6.21
C ASP A 40 -12.01 -6.21 -6.68
N ARG A 41 -12.56 -5.29 -5.88
CA ARG A 41 -13.78 -4.55 -6.23
C ARG A 41 -13.57 -3.60 -7.41
N VAL A 42 -12.43 -2.93 -7.49
CA VAL A 42 -12.08 -2.06 -8.64
C VAL A 42 -11.86 -2.91 -9.89
N GLY A 43 -11.15 -4.03 -9.79
CA GLY A 43 -10.94 -4.95 -10.91
C GLY A 43 -12.27 -5.47 -11.49
N VAL A 44 -13.15 -5.97 -10.62
CA VAL A 44 -14.50 -6.41 -11.01
C VAL A 44 -15.34 -5.25 -11.55
N GLY A 45 -15.27 -4.07 -10.93
CA GLY A 45 -16.00 -2.87 -11.38
C GLY A 45 -15.57 -2.41 -12.78
N ILE A 46 -14.27 -2.46 -13.08
CA ILE A 46 -13.74 -2.15 -14.41
C ILE A 46 -14.24 -3.19 -15.42
N SER A 47 -14.20 -4.49 -15.09
CA SER A 47 -14.69 -5.54 -16.01
C SER A 47 -16.18 -5.37 -16.35
N LEU A 48 -17.03 -5.09 -15.36
CA LEU A 48 -18.47 -4.88 -15.57
C LEU A 48 -18.78 -3.60 -16.36
N MET A 49 -18.00 -2.52 -16.17
CA MET A 49 -18.16 -1.28 -16.93
C MET A 49 -17.66 -1.42 -18.39
N VAL A 50 -16.68 -2.30 -18.61
CA VAL A 50 -16.06 -2.57 -19.92
C VAL A 50 -16.92 -3.48 -20.79
N GLU A 51 -17.79 -4.30 -20.21
CA GLU A 51 -18.71 -5.20 -20.94
C GLU A 51 -19.69 -4.44 -21.87
N GLY A 52 -19.82 -3.11 -21.72
CA GLY A 52 -20.69 -2.28 -22.56
C GLY A 52 -20.01 -1.27 -23.51
N ARG A 53 -18.69 -1.02 -23.49
CA ARG A 53 -18.04 0.02 -24.33
C ARG A 53 -16.58 -0.30 -24.69
N MET A 54 -16.09 0.33 -25.78
CA MET A 54 -14.76 0.23 -26.43
C MET A 54 -13.55 0.61 -25.53
N THR A 55 -13.49 0.14 -24.29
CA THR A 55 -12.46 0.48 -23.28
C THR A 55 -11.63 -0.71 -22.84
N ALA A 56 -11.70 -1.84 -23.56
CA ALA A 56 -10.97 -3.09 -23.24
C ALA A 56 -9.45 -2.88 -23.10
N GLY A 57 -8.85 -1.97 -23.89
CA GLY A 57 -7.42 -1.64 -23.78
C GLY A 57 -7.03 -0.98 -22.44
N PHE A 58 -7.93 -0.19 -21.86
CA PHE A 58 -7.69 0.48 -20.57
C PHE A 58 -7.72 -0.54 -19.42
N SER A 59 -8.67 -1.47 -19.43
CA SER A 59 -8.74 -2.56 -18.44
C SER A 59 -7.49 -3.44 -18.44
N SER A 60 -6.93 -3.71 -19.63
CA SER A 60 -5.78 -4.61 -19.80
C SER A 60 -4.49 -4.07 -19.18
N ILE A 61 -4.35 -2.74 -19.05
CA ILE A 61 -3.17 -2.08 -18.46
C ILE A 61 -3.38 -1.79 -16.97
N PHE A 62 -4.59 -1.36 -16.57
CA PHE A 62 -4.85 -0.96 -15.19
C PHE A 62 -4.95 -2.14 -14.22
N SER A 63 -5.54 -3.27 -14.65
CA SER A 63 -5.64 -4.47 -13.83
C SER A 63 -4.29 -5.02 -13.34
N PRO A 64 -3.28 -5.27 -14.21
CA PRO A 64 -1.98 -5.77 -13.76
C PRO A 64 -1.21 -4.75 -12.90
N PHE A 65 -1.40 -3.45 -13.14
CA PHE A 65 -0.77 -2.41 -12.33
C PHE A 65 -1.27 -2.41 -10.87
N ILE A 66 -2.58 -2.58 -10.65
CA ILE A 66 -3.16 -2.67 -9.30
C ILE A 66 -2.65 -3.92 -8.57
N VAL A 67 -2.60 -5.07 -9.25
CA VAL A 67 -2.08 -6.32 -8.68
C VAL A 67 -0.60 -6.19 -8.33
N PHE A 68 0.20 -5.55 -9.20
CA PHE A 68 1.62 -5.28 -8.93
C PHE A 68 1.81 -4.40 -7.68
N LEU A 69 1.00 -3.35 -7.53
CA LEU A 69 1.07 -2.48 -6.36
C LEU A 69 0.65 -3.22 -5.08
N ALA A 70 -0.40 -4.04 -5.14
CA ALA A 70 -0.82 -4.86 -4.00
C ALA A 70 0.28 -5.84 -3.57
N PHE A 71 0.97 -6.46 -4.52
CA PHE A 71 2.11 -7.34 -4.24
C PHE A 71 3.28 -6.61 -3.58
N LEU A 72 3.61 -5.40 -4.04
CA LEU A 72 4.68 -4.60 -3.46
C LEU A 72 4.38 -4.20 -2.01
N ILE A 73 3.13 -3.84 -1.72
CA ILE A 73 2.68 -3.47 -0.37
C ILE A 73 2.65 -4.69 0.55
N PHE A 74 2.25 -5.85 0.03
CA PHE A 74 2.34 -7.11 0.75
C PHE A 74 3.78 -7.40 1.20
N ILE A 75 4.77 -7.30 0.31
CA ILE A 75 6.19 -7.49 0.65
C ILE A 75 6.64 -6.54 1.77
N VAL A 76 6.25 -5.26 1.69
CA VAL A 76 6.58 -4.28 2.74
C VAL A 76 5.94 -4.65 4.07
N GLY A 77 4.68 -5.07 4.08
CA GLY A 77 4.02 -5.55 5.28
C GLY A 77 4.81 -6.69 5.95
N VAL A 78 5.26 -7.67 5.17
CA VAL A 78 6.05 -8.80 5.68
C VAL A 78 7.35 -8.35 6.32
N VAL A 79 8.09 -7.44 5.67
CA VAL A 79 9.36 -6.93 6.17
C VAL A 79 9.17 -6.12 7.46
N ILE A 80 8.18 -5.21 7.48
CA ILE A 80 7.88 -4.37 8.64
C ILE A 80 7.48 -5.22 9.85
N ILE A 81 6.57 -6.18 9.68
CA ILE A 81 6.12 -7.05 10.77
C ILE A 81 7.26 -7.90 11.29
N SER A 82 8.05 -8.48 10.39
CA SER A 82 9.23 -9.28 10.77
C SER A 82 10.22 -8.45 11.59
N PHE A 83 10.41 -7.18 11.23
CA PHE A 83 11.29 -6.26 11.94
C PHE A 83 10.71 -5.83 13.31
N MET A 84 9.45 -5.39 13.36
CA MET A 84 8.79 -4.93 14.59
C MET A 84 8.75 -6.03 15.65
N VAL A 85 8.35 -7.25 15.28
CA VAL A 85 8.30 -8.39 16.20
C VAL A 85 9.70 -8.77 16.69
N PHE A 86 10.70 -8.73 15.81
CA PHE A 86 12.08 -8.99 16.19
C PHE A 86 12.60 -7.98 17.23
N VAL A 87 12.35 -6.67 17.01
CA VAL A 87 12.74 -5.62 17.94
C VAL A 87 12.04 -5.78 19.28
N MET A 88 10.73 -6.04 19.28
CA MET A 88 9.95 -6.26 20.50
C MET A 88 10.54 -7.41 21.33
N MET A 89 10.94 -8.52 20.70
CA MET A 89 11.51 -9.66 21.39
C MET A 89 12.97 -9.47 21.81
N SER A 90 13.78 -8.82 20.98
CA SER A 90 15.19 -8.54 21.31
C SER A 90 15.32 -7.63 22.53
N GLN A 91 14.35 -6.75 22.78
CA GLN A 91 14.35 -5.89 23.97
C GLN A 91 14.02 -6.66 25.26
N ARG A 92 13.28 -7.78 25.16
CA ARG A 92 12.84 -8.62 26.29
C ARG A 92 13.90 -9.64 26.75
N VAL A 93 15.04 -9.73 26.05
CA VAL A 93 16.13 -10.66 26.38
C VAL A 93 16.71 -10.43 27.79
N LYS A 94 16.72 -9.17 28.27
CA LYS A 94 17.17 -8.86 29.64
C LYS A 94 16.25 -9.46 30.70
N ASP A 95 14.94 -9.34 30.48
CA ASP A 95 13.92 -9.84 31.39
C ASP A 95 13.94 -11.39 31.41
N ILE A 96 14.18 -12.03 30.25
CA ILE A 96 14.47 -13.47 30.13
C ILE A 96 15.69 -13.87 30.97
N GLY A 97 16.79 -13.11 30.87
CA GLY A 97 18.01 -13.35 31.64
C GLY A 97 17.78 -13.26 33.15
N LEU A 98 16.97 -12.30 33.59
CA LEU A 98 16.60 -12.14 34.99
C LEU A 98 15.76 -13.33 35.51
N MET A 99 14.75 -13.77 34.76
CA MET A 99 13.94 -14.94 35.12
C MET A 99 14.79 -16.22 35.20
N LYS A 100 15.76 -16.39 34.28
CA LYS A 100 16.69 -17.53 34.32
C LYS A 100 17.66 -17.46 35.49
N ALA A 101 18.15 -16.27 35.85
CA ALA A 101 19.00 -16.07 37.02
C ALA A 101 18.27 -16.40 38.34
N ALA A 102 16.95 -16.18 38.38
CA ALA A 102 16.10 -16.58 39.49
C ALA A 102 15.76 -18.09 39.54
N GLY A 103 16.26 -18.89 38.59
CA GLY A 103 16.08 -20.36 38.58
C GLY A 103 14.85 -20.87 37.83
N CYS A 104 14.17 -20.05 37.02
CA CYS A 104 13.04 -20.53 36.21
C CYS A 104 13.49 -21.52 35.12
N PRO A 105 12.75 -22.62 34.90
CA PRO A 105 13.07 -23.58 33.84
C PRO A 105 12.86 -22.96 32.45
N ASN A 106 13.71 -23.34 31.51
CA ASN A 106 13.75 -22.72 30.18
C ASN A 106 12.42 -22.84 29.40
N ASN A 107 11.70 -23.94 29.59
CA ASN A 107 10.42 -24.19 28.94
C ASN A 107 9.32 -23.25 29.43
N LEU A 108 9.34 -22.89 30.73
CA LEU A 108 8.35 -21.98 31.31
C LEU A 108 8.57 -20.56 30.79
N VAL A 109 9.84 -20.13 30.72
CA VAL A 109 10.21 -18.82 30.17
C VAL A 109 9.82 -18.73 28.70
N PHE A 110 10.17 -19.74 27.89
CA PHE A 110 9.79 -19.80 26.48
C PHE A 110 8.26 -19.74 26.29
N GLY A 111 7.50 -20.51 27.07
CA GLY A 111 6.04 -20.53 27.00
C GLY A 111 5.40 -19.18 27.35
N TYR A 112 5.93 -18.47 28.35
CA TYR A 112 5.46 -17.13 28.73
C TYR A 112 5.60 -16.15 27.57
N PHE A 113 6.79 -16.01 27.00
CA PHE A 113 7.05 -15.07 25.91
C PHE A 113 6.36 -15.46 24.59
N MET A 114 6.17 -16.76 24.32
CA MET A 114 5.36 -17.22 23.18
C MET A 114 3.88 -16.87 23.35
N THR A 115 3.33 -17.03 24.56
CA THR A 115 1.93 -16.68 24.85
C THR A 115 1.72 -15.18 24.73
N GLU A 116 2.67 -14.39 25.20
CA GLU A 116 2.64 -12.94 25.03
C GLU A 116 2.67 -12.53 23.55
N LEU A 117 3.54 -13.17 22.74
CA LEU A 117 3.58 -12.94 21.30
C LEU A 117 2.24 -13.28 20.63
N LEU A 118 1.63 -14.40 21.02
CA LEU A 118 0.33 -14.84 20.51
C LEU A 118 -0.77 -13.82 20.80
N ILE A 119 -0.83 -13.28 22.02
CA ILE A 119 -1.82 -12.27 22.41
C ILE A 119 -1.61 -10.97 21.61
N VAL A 120 -0.37 -10.49 21.51
CA VAL A 120 -0.05 -9.26 20.76
C VAL A 120 -0.36 -9.42 19.27
N THR A 121 0.02 -10.55 18.69
CA THR A 121 -0.18 -10.81 17.25
C THR A 121 -1.65 -11.01 16.92
N SER A 122 -2.38 -11.79 17.74
CA SER A 122 -3.83 -12.00 17.52
C SER A 122 -4.62 -10.71 17.65
N ALA A 123 -4.34 -9.90 18.69
CA ALA A 123 -4.98 -8.59 18.85
C ALA A 123 -4.67 -7.68 17.65
N GLY A 124 -3.40 -7.56 17.25
CA GLY A 124 -3.01 -6.72 16.12
C GLY A 124 -3.63 -7.15 14.79
N CYS A 125 -3.63 -8.45 14.49
CA CYS A 125 -4.23 -8.97 13.26
C CYS A 125 -5.74 -8.81 13.25
N PHE A 126 -6.41 -9.01 14.41
CA PHE A 126 -7.85 -8.89 14.52
C PHE A 126 -8.32 -7.44 14.35
N LEU A 127 -7.71 -6.49 15.07
CA LEU A 127 -7.99 -5.07 14.87
C LEU A 127 -7.65 -4.64 13.43
N GLY A 128 -6.55 -5.14 12.86
CA GLY A 128 -6.13 -4.81 11.50
C GLY A 128 -7.16 -5.26 10.45
N ALA A 129 -7.70 -6.47 10.58
CA ALA A 129 -8.74 -6.98 9.69
C ALA A 129 -10.02 -6.13 9.76
N ILE A 130 -10.44 -5.75 10.97
CA ILE A 130 -11.62 -4.87 11.17
C ILE A 130 -11.38 -3.51 10.51
N PHE A 131 -10.25 -2.86 10.81
CA PHE A 131 -9.92 -1.55 10.23
C PHE A 131 -9.78 -1.61 8.70
N GLY A 132 -9.24 -2.70 8.15
CA GLY A 132 -9.13 -2.89 6.70
C GLY A 132 -10.50 -2.96 6.00
N ILE A 133 -11.45 -3.71 6.57
CA ILE A 133 -12.82 -3.80 6.04
C ILE A 133 -13.57 -2.47 6.17
N VAL A 134 -13.42 -1.79 7.33
CA VAL A 134 -14.03 -0.48 7.55
C VAL A 134 -13.48 0.56 6.57
N ALA A 135 -12.17 0.56 6.34
CA ALA A 135 -11.53 1.45 5.37
C ALA A 135 -12.01 1.19 3.94
N ASP A 136 -12.15 -0.08 3.54
CA ASP A 136 -12.64 -0.46 2.21
C ASP A 136 -14.07 0.08 1.98
N ASN A 137 -14.98 -0.19 2.92
CA ASN A 137 -16.34 0.31 2.85
C ASN A 137 -16.43 1.84 2.87
N ALA A 138 -15.60 2.51 3.69
CA ALA A 138 -15.54 3.97 3.76
C ALA A 138 -15.05 4.57 2.44
N SER A 139 -13.98 4.00 1.85
CA SER A 139 -13.47 4.47 0.56
C SER A 139 -14.51 4.34 -0.55
N ILE A 140 -15.25 3.23 -0.59
CA ILE A 140 -16.29 3.03 -1.61
C ILE A 140 -17.42 4.05 -1.45
N SER A 141 -17.87 4.30 -0.21
CA SER A 141 -18.87 5.33 0.06
C SER A 141 -18.41 6.72 -0.43
N LEU A 142 -17.12 7.04 -0.27
CA LEU A 142 -16.55 8.29 -0.77
C LEU A 142 -16.50 8.32 -2.31
N PHE A 143 -16.06 7.25 -2.96
CA PHE A 143 -16.03 7.18 -4.43
C PHE A 143 -17.43 7.26 -5.06
N GLN A 144 -18.44 6.68 -4.43
CA GLN A 144 -19.83 6.82 -4.86
C GLN A 144 -20.33 8.26 -4.78
N SER A 145 -19.98 8.99 -3.70
CA SER A 145 -20.32 10.41 -3.59
C SER A 145 -19.69 11.28 -4.68
N MET A 146 -18.60 10.82 -5.28
CA MET A 146 -17.91 11.46 -6.40
C MET A 146 -18.44 11.01 -7.79
N GLY A 147 -19.51 10.21 -7.83
CA GLY A 147 -20.15 9.77 -9.08
C GLY A 147 -19.59 8.49 -9.70
N PHE A 148 -18.72 7.75 -9.00
CA PHE A 148 -18.23 6.45 -9.47
C PHE A 148 -19.17 5.32 -9.04
N GLN A 149 -19.76 4.64 -10.03
CA GLN A 149 -20.60 3.45 -9.83
C GLN A 149 -19.71 2.22 -9.59
N ILE A 150 -19.24 2.04 -8.35
CA ILE A 150 -18.49 0.84 -7.94
C ILE A 150 -19.48 -0.23 -7.48
N SER A 151 -19.31 -1.46 -7.96
CA SER A 151 -20.18 -2.59 -7.63
C SER A 151 -20.14 -2.91 -6.13
N GLN A 152 -21.31 -2.90 -5.49
CA GLN A 152 -21.52 -3.21 -4.07
C GLN A 152 -21.50 -4.73 -3.85
N LYS A 153 -20.35 -5.37 -4.11
CA LYS A 153 -20.16 -6.78 -3.77
C LYS A 153 -19.77 -6.90 -2.30
N PRO A 154 -20.32 -7.86 -1.53
CA PRO A 154 -19.87 -8.11 -0.17
C PRO A 154 -18.36 -8.40 -0.16
N PRO A 155 -17.63 -7.92 0.87
CA PRO A 155 -16.19 -8.13 0.97
C PRO A 155 -15.90 -9.64 0.96
N ASN A 156 -14.91 -10.04 0.16
CA ASN A 156 -14.54 -11.45 0.06
C ASN A 156 -13.83 -11.88 1.36
N LEU A 157 -14.60 -12.49 2.27
CA LEU A 157 -14.11 -12.95 3.58
C LEU A 157 -12.95 -13.93 3.46
N TRP A 158 -12.86 -14.70 2.37
CA TRP A 158 -11.74 -15.61 2.13
C TRP A 158 -10.40 -14.88 2.02
N ILE A 159 -10.36 -13.73 1.35
CA ILE A 159 -9.15 -12.92 1.19
C ILE A 159 -8.70 -12.41 2.57
N VAL A 160 -9.64 -11.91 3.37
CA VAL A 160 -9.36 -11.41 4.72
C VAL A 160 -8.78 -12.51 5.61
N VAL A 161 -9.37 -13.70 5.59
CA VAL A 161 -8.90 -14.85 6.39
C VAL A 161 -7.50 -15.29 5.93
N MET A 162 -7.25 -15.36 4.62
CA MET A 162 -5.92 -15.72 4.09
C MET A 162 -4.84 -14.72 4.54
N ILE A 163 -5.13 -13.42 4.46
CA ILE A 163 -4.20 -12.37 4.90
C ILE A 163 -3.96 -12.47 6.40
N PHE A 164 -5.02 -12.63 7.20
CA PHE A 164 -4.92 -12.80 8.65
C PHE A 164 -4.00 -13.96 9.02
N VAL A 165 -4.22 -15.15 8.43
CA VAL A 165 -3.43 -16.35 8.71
C VAL A 165 -1.97 -16.16 8.27
N LEU A 166 -1.74 -15.57 7.09
CA LEU A 166 -0.40 -15.38 6.55
C LEU A 166 0.44 -14.43 7.42
N PHE A 167 -0.12 -13.28 7.81
CA PHE A 167 0.57 -12.34 8.69
C PHE A 167 0.75 -12.89 10.11
N PHE A 168 -0.23 -13.64 10.61
CA PHE A 168 -0.13 -14.30 11.91
C PHE A 168 1.02 -15.32 11.95
N ILE A 169 1.13 -16.19 10.94
CA ILE A 169 2.22 -17.16 10.83
C ILE A 169 3.58 -16.44 10.68
N LEU A 170 3.66 -15.40 9.86
CA LEU A 170 4.90 -14.64 9.66
C LEU A 170 5.38 -13.95 10.95
N ALA A 171 4.46 -13.35 11.70
CA ALA A 171 4.76 -12.72 12.98
C ALA A 171 5.27 -13.75 14.00
N LEU A 172 4.60 -14.92 14.10
CA LEU A 172 5.06 -16.01 14.96
C LEU A 172 6.43 -16.53 14.55
N ALA A 173 6.64 -16.83 13.26
CA ALA A 173 7.90 -17.33 12.75
C ALA A 173 9.07 -16.36 12.98
N SER A 174 8.83 -15.05 12.84
CA SER A 174 9.83 -14.02 13.12
C SER A 174 10.13 -13.87 14.62
N GLY A 175 9.10 -13.96 15.47
CA GLY A 175 9.24 -13.82 16.93
C GLY A 175 9.84 -15.04 17.63
N THR A 176 9.65 -16.25 17.09
CA THR A 176 10.22 -17.48 17.67
C THR A 176 11.75 -17.49 17.66
N LYS A 177 12.38 -16.96 16.59
CA LYS A 177 13.84 -16.93 16.47
C LYS A 177 14.55 -16.23 17.64
N PRO A 178 14.28 -14.94 17.94
CA PRO A 178 14.94 -14.25 19.05
C PRO A 178 14.59 -14.85 20.41
N VAL A 179 13.37 -15.37 20.62
CA VAL A 179 12.96 -15.99 21.88
C VAL A 179 13.72 -17.29 22.13
N LEU A 180 13.89 -18.12 21.09
CA LEU A 180 14.65 -19.37 21.19
C LEU A 180 16.13 -19.10 21.48
N GLU A 181 16.71 -18.09 20.83
CA GLU A 181 18.09 -17.67 21.08
C GLU A 181 18.25 -17.13 22.51
N ALA A 182 17.32 -16.30 22.98
CA ALA A 182 17.32 -15.77 24.34
C ALA A 182 17.18 -16.86 25.41
N ALA A 183 16.30 -17.83 25.18
CA ALA A 183 16.11 -18.97 26.06
C ALA A 183 17.37 -19.85 26.17
N LYS A 184 18.19 -19.95 25.11
CA LYS A 184 19.41 -20.78 25.15
C LYS A 184 20.62 -20.10 25.80
N ILE A 185 20.58 -18.79 26.04
CA ILE A 185 21.72 -18.05 26.58
C ILE A 185 21.86 -18.28 28.11
N GLU A 186 23.10 -18.43 28.57
CA GLU A 186 23.46 -18.52 29.99
C GLU A 186 23.20 -17.18 30.71
N PRO A 187 22.73 -17.18 31.97
CA PRO A 187 22.38 -15.96 32.71
C PRO A 187 23.52 -14.95 32.78
N ALA A 188 24.76 -15.41 32.94
CA ALA A 188 25.95 -14.56 33.01
C ALA A 188 26.20 -13.77 31.71
N LYS A 189 25.85 -14.32 30.54
CA LYS A 189 26.00 -13.64 29.25
C LYS A 189 24.89 -12.61 28.98
N ALA A 190 23.70 -12.79 29.58
CA ALA A 190 22.57 -11.88 29.40
C ALA A 190 22.81 -10.47 29.97
N PHE A 191 23.71 -10.34 30.96
CA PHE A 191 24.10 -9.05 31.56
C PHE A 191 25.27 -8.36 30.86
N SER A 192 25.95 -9.03 29.91
CA SER A 192 26.99 -8.37 29.12
C SER A 192 26.35 -7.43 28.07
N PRO A 193 26.75 -6.14 27.99
CA PRO A 193 26.14 -5.14 27.11
C PRO A 193 26.28 -5.45 25.60
N THR A 194 27.01 -6.51 25.25
CA THR A 194 27.26 -6.98 23.88
C THR A 194 26.13 -7.86 23.30
N HIS A 195 25.17 -8.33 24.12
CA HIS A 195 24.13 -9.28 23.68
C HIS A 195 22.81 -8.67 23.21
N HIS A 196 22.65 -7.35 23.19
CA HIS A 196 21.36 -6.67 22.90
C HIS A 196 20.76 -6.91 21.50
N LEU A 197 21.41 -7.69 20.64
CA LEU A 197 21.03 -7.86 19.22
C LEU A 197 21.11 -9.30 18.65
N GLY A 198 21.35 -10.33 19.47
CA GLY A 198 21.40 -11.73 18.97
C GLY A 198 22.62 -12.06 18.09
N LEU A 199 23.83 -11.85 18.60
CA LEU A 199 25.08 -12.04 17.85
C LEU A 199 26.00 -13.07 18.53
N ALA A 200 25.64 -14.34 18.42
CA ALA A 200 26.49 -15.45 18.85
C ALA A 200 27.07 -16.21 17.64
N LYS A 201 27.95 -15.54 16.87
CA LYS A 201 28.96 -16.23 16.05
C LYS A 201 30.10 -15.26 15.77
N GLU A 202 31.18 -15.36 16.54
CA GLU A 202 32.43 -14.69 16.17
C GLU A 202 33.06 -15.47 15.01
N PRO A 203 33.21 -14.86 13.81
CA PRO A 203 34.05 -15.46 12.77
C PRO A 203 35.50 -15.28 13.21
N GLY A 204 36.21 -16.39 13.36
CA GLY A 204 37.62 -16.40 13.67
C GLY A 204 38.43 -15.70 12.57
N PHE A 205 39.32 -14.80 13.03
CA PHE A 205 40.61 -14.45 12.43
C PHE A 205 40.66 -13.55 11.18
N ARG A 206 41.52 -12.52 11.24
CA ARG A 206 42.82 -12.33 10.53
C ARG A 206 43.19 -10.85 10.57
N VAL A 207 44.31 -10.53 11.21
CA VAL A 207 44.85 -9.17 11.34
C VAL A 207 45.43 -8.76 9.98
N VAL A 208 44.86 -7.73 9.35
CA VAL A 208 45.42 -7.09 8.15
C VAL A 208 45.45 -5.57 8.33
N SER A 209 46.60 -5.04 7.89
CA SER A 209 47.27 -3.76 8.11
C SER A 209 46.52 -2.46 7.76
N ASN A 210 47.20 -1.38 8.12
CA ASN A 210 46.81 0.02 8.36
C ASN A 210 46.24 0.77 7.16
N SER A 211 44.97 1.14 7.26
CA SER A 211 44.39 2.35 6.66
C SER A 211 43.00 2.58 7.27
N GLY A 212 42.77 3.79 7.79
CA GLY A 212 41.44 4.25 8.21
C GLY A 212 40.86 3.61 9.49
N LEU A 213 41.64 3.51 10.58
CA LEU A 213 41.22 2.85 11.82
C LEU A 213 39.88 3.39 12.36
N THR A 214 39.62 4.70 12.30
CA THR A 214 38.40 5.32 12.82
C THR A 214 37.17 5.01 11.95
N PHE A 215 37.28 5.19 10.63
CA PHE A 215 36.22 4.83 9.67
C PHE A 215 35.95 3.34 9.68
N ARG A 216 36.99 2.51 9.82
CA ARG A 216 36.89 1.06 9.87
C ARG A 216 36.39 0.56 11.22
N ILE A 217 36.67 1.20 12.35
CA ILE A 217 36.04 0.89 13.66
C ILE A 217 34.56 1.27 13.63
N ALA A 218 34.21 2.44 13.08
CA ALA A 218 32.82 2.86 12.89
C ALA A 218 32.06 1.91 11.95
N MET A 219 32.64 1.57 10.80
CA MET A 219 32.06 0.65 9.82
C MET A 219 32.05 -0.81 10.31
N ARG A 220 33.02 -1.23 11.14
CA ARG A 220 33.05 -2.54 11.81
C ARG A 220 32.05 -2.63 12.96
N ASN A 221 31.76 -1.53 13.66
CA ASN A 221 30.66 -1.44 14.62
C ASN A 221 29.29 -1.46 13.92
N LEU A 222 29.17 -0.85 12.74
CA LEU A 222 27.97 -0.93 11.90
C LEU A 222 27.76 -2.33 11.32
N SER A 223 28.85 -2.96 10.86
CA SER A 223 28.86 -4.32 10.30
C SER A 223 28.66 -5.42 11.36
N ARG A 224 29.09 -5.19 12.63
CA ARG A 224 28.66 -6.04 13.75
C ARG A 224 27.15 -6.00 13.97
N ARG A 225 26.47 -4.89 13.64
CA ARG A 225 24.99 -4.77 13.70
C ARG A 225 24.31 -5.12 12.36
N ALA A 226 24.98 -5.82 11.45
CA ALA A 226 24.51 -6.06 10.09
C ALA A 226 23.08 -6.61 10.01
N SER A 227 22.66 -7.54 10.88
CA SER A 227 21.30 -8.11 10.81
C SER A 227 20.19 -7.06 11.01
N VAL A 228 20.38 -6.10 11.93
CA VAL A 228 19.40 -5.04 12.21
C VAL A 228 19.52 -3.91 11.21
N THR A 229 20.75 -3.50 10.86
CA THR A 229 20.98 -2.45 9.87
C THR A 229 20.49 -2.88 8.49
N ILE A 230 20.71 -4.14 8.08
CA ILE A 230 20.20 -4.69 6.80
C ILE A 230 18.68 -4.69 6.79
N ARG A 231 18.01 -5.10 7.88
CA ARG A 231 16.53 -5.07 7.94
C ARG A 231 15.98 -3.65 7.87
N ILE A 232 16.62 -2.68 8.55
CA ILE A 232 16.22 -1.27 8.52
C ILE A 232 16.44 -0.69 7.11
N VAL A 233 17.61 -0.91 6.52
CA VAL A 233 17.94 -0.42 5.17
C VAL A 233 17.04 -1.07 4.13
N ALA A 234 16.75 -2.38 4.24
CA ALA A 234 15.80 -3.05 3.36
C ALA A 234 14.39 -2.48 3.51
N CYS A 235 13.91 -2.28 4.74
CA CYS A 235 12.61 -1.66 5.01
C CYS A 235 12.52 -0.25 4.41
N LEU A 236 13.52 0.61 4.67
CA LEU A 236 13.58 1.97 4.15
C LEU A 236 13.67 1.99 2.62
N SER A 237 14.46 1.10 2.03
CA SER A 237 14.61 0.98 0.58
C SER A 237 13.29 0.60 -0.10
N ILE A 238 12.56 -0.39 0.44
CA ILE A 238 11.30 -0.82 -0.18
C ILE A 238 10.21 0.26 0.02
N VAL A 239 10.15 0.91 1.18
CA VAL A 239 9.23 2.03 1.40
C VAL A 239 9.52 3.19 0.44
N PHE A 240 10.80 3.52 0.23
CA PHE A 240 11.21 4.56 -0.72
C PHE A 240 10.84 4.19 -2.17
N LEU A 241 11.04 2.93 -2.57
CA LEU A 241 10.60 2.42 -3.87
C LEU A 241 9.09 2.54 -4.04
N LEU A 242 8.29 2.17 -3.04
CA LEU A 242 6.84 2.30 -3.05
C LEU A 242 6.38 3.74 -3.27
N VAL A 243 6.93 4.67 -2.49
CA VAL A 243 6.60 6.10 -2.60
C VAL A 243 6.96 6.60 -4.00
N THR A 244 8.13 6.21 -4.51
CA THR A 244 8.57 6.60 -5.85
C THR A 244 7.63 6.07 -6.94
N VAL A 245 7.24 4.80 -6.87
CA VAL A 245 6.30 4.17 -7.83
C VAL A 245 4.92 4.84 -7.76
N ALA A 246 4.41 5.12 -6.56
CA ALA A 246 3.11 5.77 -6.38
C ALA A 246 3.10 7.20 -6.95
N VAL A 247 4.12 8.00 -6.64
CA VAL A 247 4.24 9.39 -7.11
C VAL A 247 4.49 9.43 -8.63
N ALA A 248 5.44 8.65 -9.13
CA ALA A 248 5.73 8.58 -10.56
C ALA A 248 4.53 8.06 -11.35
N GLY A 249 3.87 7.00 -10.87
CA GLY A 249 2.67 6.44 -11.48
C GLY A 249 1.53 7.45 -11.58
N GLY A 250 1.27 8.22 -10.52
CA GLY A 250 0.27 9.29 -10.52
C GLY A 250 0.58 10.41 -11.51
N ILE A 251 1.84 10.86 -11.57
CA ILE A 251 2.29 11.90 -12.52
C ILE A 251 2.16 11.40 -13.96
N ILE A 252 2.64 10.19 -14.23
CA ILE A 252 2.60 9.58 -15.57
C ILE A 252 1.14 9.39 -16.00
N ALA A 253 0.25 8.92 -15.13
CA ALA A 253 -1.16 8.77 -15.44
C ALA A 253 -1.81 10.12 -15.81
N ASN A 254 -1.52 11.17 -15.06
CA ASN A 254 -2.05 12.51 -15.34
C ASN A 254 -1.53 13.08 -16.67
N GLN A 255 -0.21 13.01 -16.90
CA GLN A 255 0.40 13.47 -18.15
C GLN A 255 -0.10 12.67 -19.36
N THR A 256 -0.18 11.35 -19.22
CA THR A 256 -0.66 10.45 -20.28
C THR A 256 -2.12 10.79 -20.60
N THR A 257 -3.00 10.84 -19.60
CA THR A 257 -4.42 11.18 -19.79
C THR A 257 -4.57 12.50 -20.55
N ARG A 258 -3.85 13.54 -20.13
CA ARG A 258 -3.86 14.84 -20.81
C ARG A 258 -3.36 14.74 -22.25
N SER A 259 -2.27 14.03 -22.51
CA SER A 259 -1.71 13.86 -23.86
C SER A 259 -2.65 13.09 -24.80
N TRP A 260 -3.32 12.04 -24.31
CA TRP A 260 -4.30 11.29 -25.10
C TRP A 260 -5.53 12.14 -25.44
N VAL A 261 -6.03 12.92 -24.48
CA VAL A 261 -7.14 13.86 -24.72
C VAL A 261 -6.73 14.94 -25.73
N GLU A 262 -5.55 15.54 -25.59
CA GLU A 262 -5.03 16.53 -26.54
C GLU A 262 -4.80 15.95 -27.95
N LYS A 263 -4.29 14.71 -28.06
CA LYS A 263 -4.10 14.03 -29.36
C LYS A 263 -5.43 13.65 -30.02
N ALA A 264 -6.41 13.20 -29.24
CA ALA A 264 -7.72 12.83 -29.75
C ALA A 264 -8.52 14.05 -30.23
N LEU A 265 -8.37 15.19 -29.54
CA LEU A 265 -9.04 16.44 -29.88
C LEU A 265 -8.32 17.24 -30.97
N GLY A 266 -7.01 17.09 -31.16
CA GLY A 266 -6.23 17.98 -32.04
C GLY A 266 -6.10 19.39 -31.45
N LYS A 267 -5.00 20.10 -31.77
CA LYS A 267 -4.74 21.45 -31.24
C LYS A 267 -5.45 22.56 -32.02
N ASP A 268 -5.82 22.30 -33.27
CA ASP A 268 -6.30 23.31 -34.22
C ASP A 268 -7.69 22.95 -34.76
N ILE A 269 -8.63 22.59 -33.87
CA ILE A 269 -10.02 22.32 -34.26
C ILE A 269 -10.91 23.50 -33.88
N VAL A 270 -11.52 24.11 -34.90
CA VAL A 270 -12.59 25.10 -34.72
C VAL A 270 -13.91 24.35 -34.56
N LEU A 271 -14.49 24.44 -33.36
CA LEU A 271 -15.81 23.87 -33.08
C LEU A 271 -16.91 24.84 -33.50
N ILE A 272 -17.64 24.50 -34.55
CA ILE A 272 -18.83 25.23 -35.00
C ILE A 272 -20.06 24.49 -34.50
N ALA A 273 -20.76 25.06 -33.51
CA ALA A 273 -21.96 24.48 -32.94
C ALA A 273 -22.84 25.56 -32.30
N HIS A 274 -24.13 25.27 -32.09
CA HIS A 274 -25.02 26.14 -31.35
C HIS A 274 -24.47 26.41 -29.93
N ARG A 275 -24.74 27.59 -29.35
CA ARG A 275 -24.18 28.02 -28.06
C ARG A 275 -24.38 26.98 -26.95
N ASP A 276 -25.54 26.33 -26.93
CA ASP A 276 -25.89 25.30 -25.95
C ASP A 276 -25.06 24.02 -26.14
N ILE A 277 -24.88 23.56 -27.38
CA ILE A 277 -24.03 22.40 -27.71
C ILE A 277 -22.57 22.69 -27.38
N CYS A 278 -22.10 23.90 -27.68
CA CYS A 278 -20.72 24.31 -27.38
C CYS A 278 -20.46 24.35 -25.86
N SER A 279 -21.41 24.88 -25.08
CA SER A 279 -21.35 24.85 -23.61
C SER A 279 -21.34 23.41 -23.08
N ARG A 280 -22.11 22.51 -23.70
CA ARG A 280 -22.21 21.12 -23.30
C ARG A 280 -20.97 20.31 -23.67
N TYR A 281 -20.40 20.58 -24.83
CA TYR A 281 -19.15 19.99 -25.28
C TYR A 281 -17.99 20.40 -24.37
N LYS A 282 -17.92 21.68 -23.95
CA LYS A 282 -16.96 22.13 -22.92
C LYS A 282 -17.18 21.41 -21.58
N LEU A 283 -18.43 21.22 -21.16
CA LEU A 283 -18.74 20.46 -19.95
C LEU A 283 -18.32 18.98 -20.06
N LEU A 284 -18.56 18.34 -21.21
CA LEU A 284 -18.11 16.96 -21.47
C LEU A 284 -16.59 16.84 -21.50
N GLN A 285 -15.89 17.80 -22.10
CA GLN A 285 -14.43 17.85 -22.04
C GLN A 285 -13.93 18.02 -20.62
N SER A 286 -14.58 18.87 -19.82
CA SER A 286 -14.22 19.00 -18.41
C SER A 286 -14.38 17.70 -17.63
N LYS A 287 -15.21 16.73 -18.08
CA LYS A 287 -15.32 15.42 -17.41
C LYS A 287 -14.05 14.59 -17.40
N PHE A 288 -13.16 14.79 -18.37
CA PHE A 288 -11.87 14.11 -18.39
C PHE A 288 -10.88 14.67 -17.35
N TYR A 289 -11.20 15.83 -16.77
CA TYR A 289 -10.37 16.53 -15.79
C TYR A 289 -11.09 16.77 -14.44
N GLU A 290 -12.42 16.83 -14.40
CA GLU A 290 -13.28 17.15 -13.25
C GLU A 290 -14.57 16.30 -13.24
N ALA A 291 -14.93 15.71 -12.09
CA ALA A 291 -16.17 14.96 -11.94
C ALA A 291 -17.39 15.88 -11.73
N LYS A 292 -18.17 16.16 -12.79
CA LYS A 292 -19.46 16.88 -12.72
C LYS A 292 -20.61 16.05 -13.30
N GLU A 293 -21.71 15.96 -12.57
CA GLU A 293 -22.95 15.32 -13.03
C GLU A 293 -23.58 16.08 -14.20
N SER A 294 -24.35 15.36 -15.02
CA SER A 294 -24.85 15.92 -16.27
C SER A 294 -26.29 15.47 -16.56
N PRO A 295 -27.26 16.38 -16.69
CA PRO A 295 -28.63 16.01 -17.06
C PRO A 295 -28.68 15.43 -18.49
N GLN A 296 -29.66 14.57 -18.76
CA GLN A 296 -29.84 13.93 -20.07
C GLN A 296 -30.10 15.00 -21.14
N PHE A 297 -29.35 14.98 -22.25
CA PHE A 297 -29.47 15.97 -23.34
C PHE A 297 -29.82 15.23 -24.63
N ASN A 298 -30.84 15.71 -25.33
CA ASN A 298 -31.33 15.09 -26.55
C ASN A 298 -30.62 15.69 -27.78
N TYR A 299 -29.66 14.95 -28.34
CA TYR A 299 -28.83 15.41 -29.47
C TYR A 299 -29.55 15.32 -30.83
N THR A 300 -30.70 14.64 -30.91
CA THR A 300 -31.47 14.45 -32.16
C THR A 300 -32.54 15.51 -32.38
N GLU A 301 -32.63 16.54 -31.53
CA GLU A 301 -33.57 17.63 -31.76
C GLU A 301 -33.12 18.50 -32.95
N GLY A 302 -34.01 18.68 -33.93
CA GLY A 302 -33.68 19.39 -35.18
C GLY A 302 -33.32 20.87 -35.04
N ARG A 303 -33.50 21.46 -33.85
CA ARG A 303 -33.11 22.83 -33.48
C ARG A 303 -31.59 23.02 -33.38
N TYR A 304 -30.85 21.92 -33.31
CA TYR A 304 -29.40 21.88 -33.14
C TYR A 304 -28.64 21.53 -34.43
N LEU A 305 -29.36 21.31 -35.53
CA LEU A 305 -28.78 21.09 -36.86
C LEU A 305 -28.15 22.38 -37.37
N VAL A 306 -26.90 22.30 -37.81
CA VAL A 306 -26.23 23.41 -38.48
C VAL A 306 -26.65 23.38 -39.95
N PRO A 307 -27.23 24.45 -40.51
CA PRO A 307 -27.56 24.52 -41.93
C PRO A 307 -26.33 24.33 -42.83
N ASP A 308 -26.46 23.54 -43.90
CA ASP A 308 -25.35 23.22 -44.83
C ASP A 308 -24.75 24.47 -45.51
N GLU A 309 -25.54 25.56 -45.67
CA GLU A 309 -25.07 26.83 -46.20
C GLU A 309 -24.00 27.49 -45.31
N ILE A 310 -24.21 27.50 -43.99
CA ILE A 310 -23.26 28.07 -43.02
C ILE A 310 -21.99 27.21 -42.98
N LEU A 311 -22.14 25.89 -43.05
CA LEU A 311 -21.01 24.96 -43.06
C LEU A 311 -20.12 25.18 -44.29
N ASN A 312 -20.71 25.31 -45.48
CA ASN A 312 -19.96 25.48 -46.73
C ASN A 312 -19.29 26.86 -46.84
N LEU A 313 -19.93 27.94 -46.39
CA LEU A 313 -19.32 29.28 -46.36
C LEU A 313 -18.09 29.31 -45.43
N THR A 314 -18.24 28.76 -44.23
CA THR A 314 -17.17 28.79 -43.21
C THR A 314 -16.00 27.88 -43.57
N ILE A 315 -16.27 26.71 -44.18
CA ILE A 315 -15.20 25.83 -44.69
C ILE A 315 -14.42 26.53 -45.81
N THR A 316 -15.07 27.32 -46.66
CA THR A 316 -14.42 27.98 -47.80
C THR A 316 -13.51 29.14 -47.33
N GLU A 317 -13.98 29.98 -46.41
CA GLU A 317 -13.16 31.05 -45.78
C GLU A 317 -11.99 30.47 -44.98
N GLN A 318 -12.25 29.51 -44.09
CA GLN A 318 -11.23 29.01 -43.17
C GLN A 318 -10.21 28.09 -43.88
N ARG A 319 -10.57 27.47 -45.01
CA ARG A 319 -9.62 26.74 -45.87
C ARG A 319 -8.66 27.67 -46.61
N GLN A 320 -9.10 28.88 -46.96
CA GLN A 320 -8.23 29.91 -47.54
C GLN A 320 -7.25 30.49 -46.52
N GLU A 321 -7.62 30.55 -45.24
CA GLU A 321 -6.84 31.21 -44.19
C GLU A 321 -5.91 30.26 -43.40
N PHE A 322 -6.30 29.00 -43.16
CA PHE A 322 -5.58 28.07 -42.25
C PHE A 322 -5.17 26.71 -42.84
N GLY A 323 -5.42 26.44 -44.12
CA GLY A 323 -4.75 25.38 -44.88
C GLY A 323 -5.08 23.91 -44.56
N ILE A 324 -5.61 23.53 -43.39
CA ILE A 324 -6.07 22.15 -43.09
C ILE A 324 -7.24 22.19 -42.11
N LEU A 325 -8.45 21.82 -42.56
CA LEU A 325 -9.62 21.63 -41.70
C LEU A 325 -10.19 20.24 -41.88
N ARG A 326 -10.36 19.52 -40.77
CA ARG A 326 -11.07 18.24 -40.74
C ARG A 326 -12.50 18.50 -40.28
N ALA A 327 -13.42 18.65 -41.23
CA ALA A 327 -14.84 18.79 -40.93
C ALA A 327 -15.42 17.40 -40.57
N VAL A 328 -15.86 17.23 -39.32
CA VAL A 328 -16.63 16.05 -38.88
C VAL A 328 -18.05 16.52 -38.67
N GLY A 329 -18.88 16.42 -39.71
CA GLY A 329 -20.32 16.61 -39.62
C GLY A 329 -20.99 15.29 -39.25
N ALA A 330 -21.75 15.26 -38.16
CA ALA A 330 -22.68 14.16 -37.90
C ALA A 330 -23.88 14.33 -38.84
N LYS A 331 -23.91 13.56 -39.94
CA LYS A 331 -25.15 13.33 -40.68
C LYS A 331 -26.02 12.34 -39.89
N PRO A 332 -27.35 12.47 -39.96
CA PRO A 332 -28.29 11.68 -39.18
C PRO A 332 -28.11 10.17 -39.34
#